data_AF-A0A932D855-F1
#
_entry.id   AF-A0A932D855-F1
#
_cell.length_a   1.000
_cell.length_b   1.000
_cell.length_c   1.000
_cell.angle_alpha   90.00
_cell.angle_beta   90.00
_cell.angle_gamma   90.00
#
_symmetry.space_group_name_H-M   'P 1'
#
loop_
_entity.id
_entity.type
_entity.pdbx_description
1 polymer ?
#
loop_
_entity_poly.entity_id
_entity_poly.type
_entity_poly.pdbx_seq_one_letter_code
_entity_poly.pdbx_strand_id
1 'polypeptide(L)'
;MSIFERFRPKTKSDSTDKGRLVPSAAQTYAVSSFVSFLDEFPSLREVDTKRWDATLTTAGIFVAVSRLNQETMSEQAHDRLLDTVTQEAARLDPQAIDAVEDCRAFVDRTYDGLAGDPSYADRKFLFSDSLGSWIVWNLVGHAPATEDERRMVRSLGAHVVHAFHSWWAA
;
A
#
# COMPACT_ATOMS: atom_id res chain seq x y z
N MET A 1 7.04 -21.98 -41.22
CA MET A 1 6.55 -21.15 -40.10
C MET A 1 6.57 -22.00 -38.84
N SER A 2 7.38 -21.61 -37.87
CA SER A 2 7.62 -22.40 -36.65
C SER A 2 6.54 -22.13 -35.60
N ILE A 3 6.10 -23.17 -34.89
CA ILE A 3 5.16 -23.10 -33.75
C ILE A 3 5.66 -22.14 -32.65
N PHE A 4 6.97 -21.89 -32.59
CA PHE A 4 7.59 -20.98 -31.63
C PHE A 4 7.33 -19.49 -31.91
N GLU A 5 6.88 -19.10 -33.10
CA GLU A 5 6.48 -17.70 -33.36
C GLU A 5 5.09 -17.36 -32.80
N ARG A 6 4.27 -18.36 -32.43
CA ARG A 6 2.97 -18.16 -31.77
C ARG A 6 3.06 -17.81 -30.28
N PHE A 7 4.23 -17.99 -29.66
CA PHE A 7 4.48 -17.69 -28.25
C PHE A 7 5.25 -16.39 -28.02
N ARG A 8 5.18 -15.44 -28.96
CA ARG A 8 5.61 -14.07 -28.67
C ARG A 8 4.53 -13.41 -27.81
N PRO A 9 4.80 -13.02 -26.55
CA PRO A 9 3.84 -12.25 -25.77
C PRO A 9 3.56 -10.95 -26.53
N LYS A 10 2.29 -10.61 -26.71
CA LYS A 10 1.90 -9.29 -27.20
C LYS A 10 2.27 -8.26 -26.13
N THR A 11 3.42 -7.64 -26.26
CA THR A 11 4.04 -6.66 -25.33
C THR A 11 3.34 -5.30 -25.28
N LYS A 12 2.00 -5.26 -25.37
CA LYS A 12 1.19 -4.03 -25.15
C LYS A 12 0.01 -4.22 -24.19
N SER A 13 -0.26 -5.44 -23.72
CA SER A 13 -1.37 -5.75 -22.79
C SER A 13 -1.00 -5.64 -21.30
N ASP A 14 0.29 -5.66 -20.98
CA ASP A 14 0.75 -6.11 -19.66
C ASP A 14 0.57 -5.07 -18.53
N SER A 15 0.69 -3.77 -18.83
CA SER A 15 0.62 -2.72 -17.79
C SER A 15 -0.81 -2.40 -17.37
N THR A 16 -1.76 -2.33 -18.30
CA THR A 16 -3.17 -2.09 -17.97
C THR A 16 -3.75 -3.23 -17.14
N ASP A 17 -3.38 -4.48 -17.45
CA ASP A 17 -3.79 -5.64 -16.66
C ASP A 17 -3.19 -5.57 -15.25
N LYS A 18 -1.93 -5.14 -15.08
CA LYS A 18 -1.33 -4.85 -13.77
C LYS A 18 -2.09 -3.76 -13.00
N GLY A 19 -2.52 -2.70 -13.68
CA GLY A 19 -3.36 -1.65 -13.07
C GLY A 19 -4.68 -2.17 -12.53
N ARG A 20 -5.34 -3.08 -13.26
CA ARG A 20 -6.60 -3.69 -12.80
C ARG A 20 -6.43 -4.54 -11.55
N LEU A 21 -5.27 -5.15 -11.38
CA LEU A 21 -5.02 -6.11 -10.31
C LEU A 21 -4.60 -5.47 -8.99
N VAL A 22 -4.15 -4.20 -8.97
CA VAL A 22 -3.66 -3.54 -7.74
C VAL A 22 -4.66 -3.64 -6.58
N PRO A 23 -5.94 -3.22 -6.71
CA PRO A 23 -6.85 -3.23 -5.56
C PRO A 23 -7.16 -4.64 -5.05
N SER A 24 -7.36 -5.59 -5.96
CA SER A 24 -7.61 -6.99 -5.60
C SER A 24 -6.40 -7.67 -4.96
N ALA A 25 -5.18 -7.35 -5.43
CA ALA A 25 -3.94 -7.83 -4.84
C ALA A 25 -3.72 -7.24 -3.44
N ALA A 26 -4.00 -5.94 -3.25
CA ALA A 26 -3.95 -5.29 -1.94
C ALA A 26 -4.93 -5.92 -0.94
N GLN A 27 -6.16 -6.19 -1.37
CA GLN A 27 -7.14 -6.90 -0.53
C GLN A 27 -6.71 -8.33 -0.20
N THR A 28 -6.23 -9.07 -1.19
CA THR A 28 -5.74 -10.45 -0.98
C THR A 28 -4.58 -10.47 0.01
N TYR A 29 -3.66 -9.51 -0.12
CA TYR A 29 -2.56 -9.32 0.81
C TYR A 29 -3.06 -8.99 2.23
N ALA A 30 -4.04 -8.08 2.37
CA ALA A 30 -4.62 -7.73 3.67
C ALA A 30 -5.21 -8.96 4.38
N VAL A 31 -6.04 -9.74 3.68
CA VAL A 31 -6.68 -10.95 4.23
C VAL A 31 -5.64 -12.01 4.59
N SER A 32 -4.69 -12.29 3.69
CA SER A 32 -3.71 -13.37 3.88
C SER A 32 -2.66 -13.05 4.94
N SER A 33 -2.38 -11.78 5.21
CA SER A 33 -1.40 -11.35 6.21
C SER A 33 -1.95 -11.29 7.63
N PHE A 34 -3.27 -11.29 7.83
CA PHE A 34 -3.89 -11.06 9.14
C PHE A 34 -3.42 -12.05 10.21
N VAL A 35 -3.45 -13.35 9.94
CA VAL A 35 -3.10 -14.38 10.94
C VAL A 35 -1.63 -14.25 11.36
N SER A 36 -0.71 -14.02 10.42
CA SER A 36 0.71 -13.83 10.72
C SER A 36 0.95 -12.63 11.63
N PHE A 37 0.25 -11.51 11.37
CA PHE A 37 0.36 -10.33 12.22
C PHE A 37 -0.35 -10.50 13.56
N LEU A 38 -1.45 -11.26 13.61
CA LEU A 38 -2.15 -11.58 14.85
C LEU A 38 -1.28 -12.43 15.80
N ASP A 39 -0.47 -13.33 15.23
CA ASP A 39 0.49 -14.14 15.99
C ASP A 39 1.66 -13.29 16.52
N GLU A 40 2.13 -12.31 15.75
CA GLU A 40 3.20 -11.37 16.17
C GLU A 40 2.70 -10.33 17.18
N PHE A 41 1.49 -9.80 16.97
CA PHE A 41 0.87 -8.72 17.76
C PHE A 41 -0.51 -9.14 18.29
N PRO A 42 -0.58 -9.79 19.46
CA PRO A 42 -1.83 -10.27 20.04
C PRO A 42 -2.88 -9.17 20.31
N SER A 43 -2.46 -7.91 20.42
CA SER A 43 -3.33 -6.73 20.54
C SER A 43 -4.29 -6.58 19.35
N LEU A 44 -3.95 -7.14 18.18
CA LEU A 44 -4.84 -7.18 17.01
C LEU A 44 -6.10 -8.02 17.20
N ARG A 45 -6.21 -8.85 18.26
CA ARG A 45 -7.45 -9.59 18.58
C ARG A 45 -8.64 -8.67 18.86
N GLU A 46 -8.37 -7.43 19.25
CA GLU A 46 -9.39 -6.43 19.56
C GLU A 46 -9.79 -5.61 18.32
N VAL A 47 -9.07 -5.76 17.21
CA VAL A 47 -9.32 -5.05 15.95
C VAL A 47 -10.40 -5.77 15.15
N ASP A 48 -11.38 -5.01 14.67
CA ASP A 48 -12.39 -5.50 13.73
C ASP A 48 -11.71 -5.91 12.40
N THR A 49 -11.97 -7.14 11.94
CA THR A 49 -11.31 -7.67 10.74
C THR A 49 -11.67 -6.89 9.48
N LYS A 50 -12.87 -6.30 9.40
CA LYS A 50 -13.22 -5.43 8.26
C LYS A 50 -12.41 -4.15 8.24
N ARG A 51 -12.15 -3.57 9.42
CA ARG A 51 -11.26 -2.42 9.57
C ARG A 51 -9.83 -2.79 9.17
N TRP A 52 -9.33 -3.95 9.62
CA TRP A 52 -8.04 -4.48 9.17
C TRP A 52 -7.95 -4.57 7.64
N ASP A 53 -8.92 -5.27 7.02
CA ASP A 53 -8.95 -5.50 5.58
C ASP A 53 -8.96 -4.18 4.81
N ALA A 54 -9.84 -3.24 5.20
CA ALA A 54 -9.94 -1.94 4.55
C ALA A 54 -8.66 -1.11 4.71
N THR A 55 -8.10 -1.02 5.93
CA THR A 55 -6.90 -0.23 6.20
C THR A 55 -5.70 -0.75 5.40
N LEU A 56 -5.42 -2.05 5.40
CA LEU A 56 -4.27 -2.56 4.63
C LEU A 56 -4.50 -2.59 3.13
N THR A 57 -5.74 -2.75 2.67
CA THR A 57 -6.05 -2.63 1.24
C THR A 57 -5.72 -1.21 0.77
N THR A 58 -6.19 -0.19 1.48
CA THR A 58 -5.90 1.22 1.19
C THR A 58 -4.40 1.50 1.23
N ALA A 59 -3.69 1.03 2.24
CA ALA A 59 -2.24 1.20 2.34
C ALA A 59 -1.49 0.57 1.15
N GLY A 60 -1.89 -0.63 0.73
CA GLY A 60 -1.30 -1.31 -0.43
C GLY A 60 -1.54 -0.55 -1.74
N ILE A 61 -2.77 -0.07 -1.97
CA ILE A 61 -3.10 0.76 -3.14
C ILE A 61 -2.28 2.05 -3.12
N PHE A 62 -2.21 2.72 -1.96
CA PHE A 62 -1.42 3.94 -1.81
C PHE A 62 0.06 3.72 -2.14
N VAL A 63 0.68 2.64 -1.67
CA VAL A 63 2.07 2.32 -2.02
C VAL A 63 2.22 2.09 -3.52
N ALA A 64 1.33 1.30 -4.13
CA ALA A 64 1.39 1.03 -5.56
C ALA A 64 1.24 2.34 -6.38
N VAL A 65 0.27 3.20 -6.08
CA VAL A 65 0.10 4.50 -6.74
C VAL A 65 1.30 5.41 -6.52
N SER A 66 1.84 5.47 -5.29
CA SER A 66 3.04 6.25 -4.98
C SER A 66 4.24 5.81 -5.82
N ARG A 67 4.39 4.50 -6.07
CA ARG A 67 5.42 3.96 -6.95
C ARG A 67 5.14 4.25 -8.42
N LEU A 68 3.89 4.17 -8.87
CA LEU A 68 3.50 4.54 -10.23
C LEU A 68 3.93 5.97 -10.57
N ASN A 69 3.77 6.90 -9.61
CA ASN A 69 4.17 8.30 -9.75
C ASN A 69 5.69 8.52 -9.87
N GLN A 70 6.50 7.50 -9.54
CA GLN A 70 7.96 7.55 -9.61
C GLN A 70 8.51 6.80 -10.84
N GLU A 71 7.65 6.11 -11.58
CA GLU A 71 8.06 5.37 -12.78
C GLU A 71 8.32 6.32 -13.97
N THR A 72 9.33 5.99 -14.77
CA THR A 72 9.64 6.75 -15.98
C THR A 72 8.78 6.23 -17.13
N MET A 73 7.63 6.86 -17.36
CA MET A 73 6.73 6.56 -18.49
C MET A 73 6.11 7.82 -19.07
N SER A 74 5.38 7.69 -20.19
CA SER A 74 4.64 8.84 -20.75
C SER A 74 3.45 9.21 -19.87
N GLU A 75 3.13 10.49 -19.79
CA GLU A 75 1.95 11.03 -19.08
C GLU A 75 0.68 10.29 -19.47
N GLN A 76 0.44 10.10 -20.78
CA GLN A 76 -0.70 9.33 -21.25
C GLN A 76 -0.75 7.87 -20.76
N ALA A 77 0.40 7.21 -20.57
CA ALA A 77 0.44 5.85 -20.05
C ALA A 77 0.19 5.84 -18.53
N HIS A 78 0.77 6.80 -17.82
CA HIS A 78 0.57 7.02 -16.39
C HIS A 78 -0.90 7.28 -16.07
N ASP A 79 -1.53 8.26 -16.73
CA ASP A 79 -2.94 8.63 -16.53
C ASP A 79 -3.87 7.43 -16.73
N ARG A 80 -3.66 6.65 -17.80
CA ARG A 80 -4.47 5.45 -18.07
C ARG A 80 -4.34 4.40 -16.98
N LEU A 81 -3.15 4.22 -16.41
CA LEU A 81 -2.94 3.28 -15.32
C LEU A 81 -3.58 3.78 -14.03
N LEU A 82 -3.42 5.06 -13.72
CA LEU A 82 -4.04 5.68 -12.56
C LEU A 82 -5.57 5.62 -12.65
N ASP A 83 -6.15 5.93 -13.80
CA ASP A 83 -7.58 5.81 -14.07
C ASP A 83 -8.06 4.37 -13.87
N THR A 84 -7.28 3.39 -14.35
CA THR A 84 -7.61 1.97 -14.21
C THR A 84 -7.61 1.55 -12.73
N VAL A 85 -6.54 1.89 -11.99
CA VAL A 85 -6.44 1.59 -10.56
C VAL A 85 -7.58 2.25 -9.80
N THR A 86 -7.88 3.52 -10.10
CA THR A 86 -8.96 4.30 -9.49
C THR A 86 -10.33 3.66 -9.72
N GLN A 87 -10.62 3.25 -10.96
CA GLN A 87 -11.87 2.59 -11.31
C GLN A 87 -12.03 1.24 -10.59
N GLU A 88 -10.98 0.41 -10.55
CA GLU A 88 -11.07 -0.88 -9.87
C GLU A 88 -11.12 -0.72 -8.34
N ALA A 89 -10.45 0.29 -7.77
CA ALA A 89 -10.53 0.59 -6.34
C ALA A 89 -11.95 1.03 -5.95
N ALA A 90 -12.56 1.94 -6.72
CA ALA A 90 -13.92 2.41 -6.49
C ALA A 90 -14.99 1.30 -6.65
N ARG A 91 -14.71 0.28 -7.48
CA ARG A 91 -15.57 -0.91 -7.59
C ARG A 91 -15.48 -1.80 -6.37
N LEU A 92 -14.28 -1.91 -5.78
CA LEU A 92 -14.06 -2.71 -4.58
C LEU A 92 -14.71 -2.06 -3.35
N ASP A 93 -14.51 -0.76 -3.20
CA ASP A 93 -15.10 0.07 -2.17
C ASP A 93 -15.32 1.50 -2.73
N PRO A 94 -16.56 2.01 -2.76
CA PRO A 94 -16.85 3.38 -3.19
C PRO A 94 -16.08 4.47 -2.42
N GLN A 95 -15.62 4.18 -1.20
CA GLN A 95 -14.84 5.12 -0.37
C GLN A 95 -13.33 4.98 -0.53
N ALA A 96 -12.84 4.05 -1.39
CA ALA A 96 -11.42 3.76 -1.52
C ALA A 96 -10.60 4.99 -1.95
N ILE A 97 -11.14 5.85 -2.82
CA ILE A 97 -10.44 7.04 -3.28
C ILE A 97 -10.21 8.01 -2.12
N ASP A 98 -11.26 8.32 -1.37
CA ASP A 98 -11.17 9.21 -0.21
C ASP A 98 -10.22 8.65 0.85
N ALA A 99 -10.25 7.33 1.07
CA ALA A 99 -9.35 6.66 2.01
C ALA A 99 -7.88 6.71 1.57
N VAL A 100 -7.59 6.56 0.28
CA VAL A 100 -6.22 6.67 -0.27
C VAL A 100 -5.71 8.11 -0.15
N GLU A 101 -6.55 9.11 -0.39
CA GLU A 101 -6.17 10.51 -0.21
C GLU A 101 -5.96 10.88 1.27
N ASP A 102 -6.77 10.36 2.19
CA ASP A 102 -6.51 10.49 3.64
C ASP A 102 -5.18 9.85 4.04
N CYS A 103 -4.92 8.63 3.56
CA CYS A 103 -3.65 7.93 3.77
C CYS A 103 -2.47 8.78 3.28
N ARG A 104 -2.55 9.30 2.05
CA ARG A 104 -1.54 10.20 1.49
C ARG A 104 -1.30 11.42 2.37
N ALA A 105 -2.36 12.16 2.70
CA ALA A 105 -2.25 13.38 3.49
C ALA A 105 -1.66 13.14 4.89
N PHE A 106 -2.01 12.01 5.51
CA PHE A 106 -1.42 11.61 6.78
C PHE A 106 0.06 11.24 6.63
N VAL A 107 0.40 10.45 5.61
CA VAL A 107 1.77 9.98 5.35
C VAL A 107 2.68 11.16 5.06
N ASP A 108 2.27 12.10 4.21
CA ASP A 108 3.06 13.29 3.86
C ASP A 108 3.37 14.12 5.12
N ARG A 109 2.34 14.46 5.91
CA ARG A 109 2.53 15.20 7.17
C ARG A 109 3.43 14.47 8.16
N THR A 110 3.25 13.15 8.29
CA THR A 110 4.04 12.34 9.23
C THR A 110 5.48 12.19 8.74
N TYR A 111 5.68 12.04 7.44
CA TYR A 111 6.99 11.99 6.80
C TYR A 111 7.75 13.29 7.07
N ASP A 112 7.14 14.44 6.83
CA ASP A 112 7.76 15.74 7.10
C ASP A 112 8.08 15.93 8.58
N GLY A 113 7.19 15.50 9.47
CA GLY A 113 7.43 15.51 10.91
C GLY A 113 8.64 14.66 11.32
N LEU A 114 8.70 13.41 10.88
CA LEU A 114 9.83 12.52 11.15
C LEU A 114 11.12 13.00 10.46
N ALA A 115 11.02 13.56 9.26
CA ALA A 115 12.14 14.13 8.51
C ALA A 115 12.72 15.37 9.23
N GLY A 116 11.87 16.18 9.86
CA GLY A 116 12.28 17.35 10.64
C GLY A 116 12.83 17.02 12.03
N ASP A 117 12.50 15.86 12.61
CA ASP A 117 12.92 15.48 13.96
C ASP A 117 14.41 15.05 14.00
N PRO A 118 15.30 15.76 14.73
CA PRO A 118 16.70 15.39 14.86
C PRO A 118 16.93 14.08 15.64
N SER A 119 15.97 13.68 16.50
CA SER A 119 16.05 12.46 17.29
C SER A 119 15.70 11.20 16.49
N TYR A 120 15.03 11.36 15.35
CA TYR A 120 14.71 10.26 14.46
C TYR A 120 15.95 9.85 13.63
N ALA A 121 16.68 8.85 14.13
CA ALA A 121 17.93 8.38 13.53
C ALA A 121 17.75 7.52 12.26
N ASP A 122 16.60 6.86 12.14
CA ASP A 122 16.34 5.77 11.19
C ASP A 122 15.79 6.26 9.83
N ARG A 123 16.50 7.20 9.19
CA ARG A 123 16.03 7.91 7.97
C ARG A 123 15.60 7.00 6.83
N LYS A 124 16.20 5.80 6.70
CA LYS A 124 15.84 4.81 5.68
C LYS A 124 14.41 4.25 5.81
N PHE A 125 13.79 4.39 6.98
CA PHE A 125 12.44 3.91 7.27
C PHE A 125 11.39 5.02 7.30
N LEU A 126 11.72 6.26 6.90
CA LEU A 126 10.78 7.38 6.98
C LEU A 126 9.43 7.08 6.32
N PHE A 127 9.44 6.59 5.07
CA PHE A 127 8.21 6.29 4.36
C PHE A 127 7.43 5.12 4.99
N SER A 128 8.12 4.03 5.34
CA SER A 128 7.48 2.87 5.96
C SER A 128 6.89 3.21 7.33
N ASP A 129 7.56 4.04 8.13
CA ASP A 129 7.10 4.40 9.47
C ASP A 129 5.96 5.41 9.43
N SER A 130 5.96 6.33 8.47
CA SER A 130 4.80 7.20 8.21
C SER A 130 3.58 6.39 7.78
N LEU A 131 3.74 5.43 6.87
CA LEU A 131 2.66 4.55 6.44
C LEU A 131 2.17 3.65 7.59
N GLY A 132 3.10 3.03 8.30
CA GLY A 132 2.81 2.22 9.48
C GLY A 132 2.06 2.99 10.56
N SER A 133 2.39 4.27 10.75
CA SER A 133 1.70 5.15 11.69
C SER A 133 0.25 5.40 11.28
N TRP A 134 -0.02 5.62 9.99
CA TRP A 134 -1.39 5.73 9.48
C TRP A 134 -2.16 4.42 9.67
N ILE A 135 -1.53 3.28 9.37
CA ILE A 135 -2.14 1.96 9.56
C ILE A 135 -2.53 1.77 11.02
N VAL A 136 -1.57 1.85 11.95
CA VAL A 136 -1.82 1.62 13.38
C VAL A 136 -2.86 2.60 13.91
N TRP A 137 -2.78 3.89 13.55
CA TRP A 137 -3.78 4.89 13.93
C TRP A 137 -5.19 4.47 13.52
N ASN A 138 -5.38 3.97 12.30
CA ASN A 138 -6.70 3.55 11.82
C ASN A 138 -7.18 2.26 12.46
N LEU A 139 -6.27 1.35 12.86
CA LEU A 139 -6.64 0.13 13.57
C LEU A 139 -7.08 0.41 15.02
N VAL A 140 -6.26 1.14 15.78
CA VAL A 140 -6.44 1.34 17.23
C VAL A 140 -7.19 2.64 17.60
N GLY A 141 -7.29 3.60 16.68
CA GLY A 141 -8.03 4.85 16.88
C GLY A 141 -7.28 5.95 17.62
N HIS A 142 -5.98 5.81 17.84
CA HIS A 142 -5.12 6.80 18.49
C HIS A 142 -3.67 6.73 18.01
N ALA A 143 -2.86 7.71 18.42
CA ALA A 143 -1.42 7.70 18.17
C ALA A 143 -0.74 6.49 18.83
N PRO A 144 0.26 5.87 18.20
CA PRO A 144 1.07 4.82 18.84
C PRO A 144 1.70 5.32 20.15
N ALA A 145 1.25 4.77 21.27
CA ALA A 145 1.65 5.17 22.61
C ALA A 145 2.49 4.08 23.29
N THR A 146 2.19 2.81 23.02
CA THR A 146 2.89 1.67 23.61
C THR A 146 4.10 1.26 22.78
N GLU A 147 5.03 0.52 23.40
CA GLU A 147 6.17 -0.05 22.66
C GLU A 147 5.71 -1.09 21.62
N ASP A 148 4.66 -1.84 21.94
CA ASP A 148 4.07 -2.82 21.03
C ASP A 148 3.47 -2.14 19.79
N GLU A 149 2.72 -1.05 19.96
CA GLU A 149 2.18 -0.25 18.84
C GLU A 149 3.29 0.38 17.99
N ARG A 150 4.38 0.87 18.60
CA ARG A 150 5.54 1.40 17.85
C ARG A 150 6.24 0.31 17.05
N ARG A 151 6.37 -0.90 17.58
CA ARG A 151 6.87 -2.05 16.83
C ARG A 151 5.93 -2.43 15.70
N MET A 152 4.63 -2.40 15.95
CA MET A 152 3.58 -2.66 14.94
C MET A 152 3.66 -1.67 13.77
N VAL A 153 3.88 -0.37 14.04
CA VAL A 153 4.11 0.65 13.02
C VAL A 153 5.23 0.22 12.06
N ARG A 154 6.41 -0.10 12.61
CA ARG A 154 7.57 -0.50 11.80
C ARG A 154 7.29 -1.78 11.01
N SER A 155 6.71 -2.79 11.65
CA SER A 155 6.43 -4.09 11.00
C SER A 155 5.39 -3.96 9.89
N LEU A 156 4.21 -3.37 10.16
CA LEU A 156 3.14 -3.23 9.16
C LEU A 156 3.59 -2.36 7.98
N GLY A 157 4.15 -1.19 8.28
CA GLY A 157 4.62 -0.26 7.26
C GLY A 157 5.66 -0.90 6.33
N ALA A 158 6.68 -1.56 6.89
CA ALA A 158 7.71 -2.22 6.10
C ALA A 158 7.16 -3.35 5.22
N HIS A 159 6.23 -4.17 5.75
CA HIS A 159 5.66 -5.27 4.99
C HIS A 159 4.78 -4.78 3.83
N VAL A 160 3.91 -3.79 4.04
CA VAL A 160 3.09 -3.23 2.95
C VAL A 160 3.97 -2.58 1.89
N VAL A 161 4.97 -1.78 2.31
CA VAL A 161 5.93 -1.20 1.37
C VAL A 161 6.62 -2.29 0.57
N HIS A 162 7.17 -3.32 1.21
CA HIS A 162 7.87 -4.40 0.53
C HIS A 162 6.97 -5.15 -0.47
N ALA A 163 5.72 -5.42 -0.10
CA ALA A 163 4.78 -6.15 -0.94
C ALA A 163 4.43 -5.42 -2.24
N PHE A 164 4.35 -4.07 -2.22
CA PHE A 164 3.88 -3.27 -3.35
C PHE A 164 4.96 -2.39 -4.00
N HIS A 165 6.16 -2.27 -3.41
CA HIS A 165 7.22 -1.38 -3.89
C HIS A 165 7.64 -1.66 -5.34
N SER A 166 7.69 -2.94 -5.73
CA SER A 166 8.13 -3.38 -7.06
C SER A 166 6.97 -3.72 -8.00
N TRP A 167 5.74 -3.33 -7.68
CA TRP A 167 4.55 -3.74 -8.46
C TRP A 167 4.67 -3.40 -9.96
N TRP A 168 5.20 -2.23 -10.30
CA TRP A 168 5.34 -1.76 -11.68
C TRP A 168 6.66 -2.14 -12.35
N ALA A 169 7.64 -2.62 -11.58
CA ALA A 169 8.95 -3.01 -12.09
C ALA A 169 9.00 -4.47 -12.59
N ALA A 170 7.97 -5.26 -12.25
CA ALA A 170 7.76 -6.61 -12.75
C ALA A 170 7.15 -6.62 -14.15
#